data_AF-A0A928SAV7-F1
#
_entry.id   AF-A0A928SAV7-F1
#
_cell.length_a   1.000
_cell.length_b   1.000
_cell.length_c   1.000
_cell.angle_alpha   90.00
_cell.angle_beta   90.00
_cell.angle_gamma   90.00
#
_symmetry.space_group_name_H-M   'P 1'
#
loop_
_entity.id
_entity.type
_entity.pdbx_description
1 polymer ?
#
loop_
_entity_poly.entity_id
_entity_poly.type
_entity_poly.pdbx_seq_one_letter_code
_entity_poly.pdbx_strand_id
1 'polypeptide(L)'
;MSNKTKEIIVDVTQDEYQADLARGLEDDEVLRPGRHKFNRGGFLTRHGLNPEDAAVDSTQVRIVINLDLDVFNYFKQRAAQNQAESYDAQINQTLRAVMEHEQKLTTLSND
;
A
#
# COMPACT_ATOMS: atom_id res chain seq x y z
N MET A 1 5.84 -23.66 -9.49
CA MET A 1 4.49 -23.17 -9.20
C MET A 1 4.00 -23.82 -7.91
N SER A 2 4.17 -23.16 -6.76
CA SER A 2 3.79 -23.72 -5.46
C SER A 2 2.26 -23.66 -5.32
N ASN A 3 1.62 -24.82 -5.25
CA ASN A 3 0.17 -24.97 -5.13
C ASN A 3 -0.23 -24.61 -3.68
N LYS A 4 -0.27 -23.32 -3.35
CA LYS A 4 -0.71 -22.86 -2.03
C LYS A 4 -2.22 -23.03 -1.93
N THR A 5 -2.64 -23.88 -1.00
CA THR A 5 -4.05 -24.16 -0.71
C THR A 5 -4.82 -22.87 -0.48
N LYS A 6 -5.88 -22.62 -1.28
CA LYS A 6 -6.71 -21.40 -1.24
C LYS A 6 -7.67 -21.39 -0.05
N GLU A 7 -7.90 -22.53 0.59
CA GLU A 7 -8.84 -22.72 1.69
C GLU A 7 -8.13 -22.54 3.04
N ILE A 8 -8.73 -21.73 3.92
CA ILE A 8 -8.36 -21.58 5.34
C ILE A 8 -9.53 -22.11 6.15
N ILE A 9 -9.23 -22.96 7.13
CA ILE A 9 -10.21 -23.51 8.05
C ILE A 9 -9.85 -22.98 9.44
N VAL A 10 -10.82 -22.36 10.10
CA VAL A 10 -10.71 -21.88 11.48
C VAL A 10 -11.75 -22.60 12.30
N ASP A 11 -11.30 -23.40 13.26
CA ASP A 11 -12.17 -24.05 14.24
C ASP A 11 -12.21 -23.16 15.48
N VAL A 12 -13.39 -22.62 15.80
CA VAL A 12 -13.60 -21.75 16.95
C VAL A 12 -14.30 -22.53 18.05
N THR A 13 -13.68 -22.61 19.21
CA THR A 13 -14.24 -23.28 20.39
C THR A 13 -15.23 -22.37 21.14
N GLN A 14 -16.06 -22.98 21.99
CA GLN A 14 -16.98 -22.22 22.85
C GLN A 14 -16.22 -21.25 23.77
N ASP A 15 -15.07 -21.68 24.28
CA ASP A 15 -14.27 -20.90 25.22
C ASP A 15 -13.63 -19.68 24.54
N GLU A 16 -13.16 -19.82 23.30
CA GLU A 16 -12.61 -18.70 22.51
C GLU A 16 -13.68 -17.65 22.20
N TYR A 17 -14.87 -18.08 21.79
CA TYR A 17 -16.00 -17.18 21.55
C TYR A 17 -16.40 -16.40 22.82
N GLN A 18 -16.46 -17.06 23.98
CA GLN A 18 -16.75 -16.39 25.25
C GLN A 18 -15.62 -15.46 25.70
N ALA A 19 -14.36 -15.83 25.44
CA ALA A 19 -13.22 -14.97 25.74
C ALA A 19 -13.22 -13.69 24.91
N ASP A 20 -13.67 -13.76 23.65
CA ASP A 20 -13.78 -12.60 22.76
C ASP A 20 -14.93 -11.66 23.18
N LEU A 21 -16.09 -12.21 23.56
CA LEU A 21 -17.18 -11.43 24.15
C LEU A 21 -16.75 -10.75 25.46
N ALA A 22 -16.01 -11.47 26.31
CA ALA A 22 -15.50 -10.92 27.57
C ALA A 22 -14.47 -9.79 27.38
N ARG A 23 -13.83 -9.70 26.20
CA ARG A 23 -12.97 -8.57 25.82
C ARG A 23 -13.76 -7.34 25.36
N GLY A 24 -15.08 -7.44 25.28
CA GLY A 24 -15.97 -6.35 24.89
C GLY A 24 -16.22 -6.25 23.38
N LEU A 25 -16.01 -7.34 22.64
CA LEU A 25 -16.49 -7.46 21.26
C LEU A 25 -17.98 -7.82 21.26
N GLU A 26 -18.74 -7.28 20.33
CA GLU A 26 -20.16 -7.58 20.16
C GLU A 26 -20.37 -8.92 19.42
N ASP A 27 -21.57 -9.54 19.53
CA ASP A 27 -21.85 -10.87 18.94
C ASP A 27 -21.62 -10.92 17.41
N ASP A 28 -21.84 -9.80 16.71
CA ASP A 28 -21.65 -9.69 15.27
C ASP A 28 -20.20 -9.45 14.85
N GLU A 29 -19.32 -9.13 15.80
CA GLU A 29 -17.88 -8.94 15.60
C GLU A 29 -17.06 -10.21 15.88
N VAL A 30 -17.68 -11.25 16.46
CA VAL A 30 -17.02 -12.50 16.84
C VAL A 30 -17.48 -13.69 15.99
N LEU A 31 -16.56 -14.62 15.74
CA LEU A 31 -16.90 -15.87 15.07
C LEU A 31 -17.63 -16.79 16.04
N ARG A 32 -18.85 -17.21 15.65
CA ARG A 32 -19.62 -18.17 16.45
C ARG A 32 -18.87 -19.50 16.61
N PRO A 33 -19.08 -20.24 17.71
CA PRO A 33 -18.48 -21.56 17.90
C PRO A 33 -18.77 -22.49 16.71
N GLY A 34 -17.75 -23.16 16.20
CA GLY A 34 -17.86 -24.06 15.06
C GLY A 34 -16.73 -23.91 14.03
N ARG A 35 -16.87 -24.65 12.93
CA ARG A 35 -15.87 -24.73 11.85
C ARG A 35 -16.19 -23.73 10.74
N HIS A 36 -15.33 -22.73 10.60
CA HIS A 36 -15.45 -21.70 9.57
C HIS A 36 -14.51 -21.97 8.40
N LYS A 37 -15.07 -21.91 7.19
CA LYS A 37 -14.31 -22.09 5.95
C LYS A 37 -14.18 -20.75 5.23
N PHE A 38 -12.95 -20.34 5.02
CA PHE A 38 -12.61 -19.12 4.31
C PHE A 38 -11.81 -19.44 3.06
N ASN A 39 -12.07 -18.70 1.99
CA ASN A 39 -11.25 -18.72 0.79
C ASN A 39 -10.37 -17.47 0.77
N ARG A 40 -9.05 -17.64 0.70
CA ARG A 40 -8.11 -16.53 0.53
C ARG A 40 -8.46 -15.76 -0.73
N GLY A 41 -8.70 -14.46 -0.60
CA GLY A 41 -9.13 -13.60 -1.70
C GLY A 41 -10.60 -13.77 -2.12
N GLY A 42 -11.38 -14.62 -1.45
CA GLY A 42 -12.78 -14.88 -1.82
C GLY A 42 -13.67 -13.65 -1.75
N PHE A 43 -13.39 -12.70 -0.85
CA PHE A 43 -14.08 -11.40 -0.80
C PHE A 43 -13.84 -10.61 -2.10
N LEU A 44 -12.58 -10.46 -2.50
CA LEU A 44 -12.21 -9.75 -3.73
C LEU A 44 -12.81 -10.41 -4.97
N THR A 45 -12.73 -11.75 -5.06
CA THR A 45 -13.35 -12.51 -6.16
C THR A 45 -14.86 -12.30 -6.25
N ARG A 46 -15.59 -12.25 -5.12
CA ARG A 46 -17.04 -11.98 -5.11
C ARG A 46 -17.39 -10.57 -5.60
N HIS A 47 -16.46 -9.64 -5.52
CA HIS A 47 -16.62 -8.27 -5.99
C HIS A 47 -15.92 -8.00 -7.34
N GLY A 48 -15.46 -9.04 -8.04
CA GLY A 48 -14.83 -8.91 -9.35
C GLY A 48 -13.45 -8.25 -9.33
N LEU A 49 -12.80 -8.22 -8.17
CA LEU A 49 -11.47 -7.65 -7.97
C LEU A 49 -10.45 -8.79 -7.86
N ASN A 50 -9.31 -8.66 -8.52
CA ASN A 50 -8.19 -9.55 -8.26
C ASN A 50 -7.37 -9.03 -7.06
N PRO A 51 -6.70 -9.91 -6.29
CA PRO A 51 -5.78 -9.49 -5.23
C PRO A 51 -4.66 -8.57 -5.72
N GLU A 52 -4.27 -8.70 -6.98
CA GLU A 52 -3.31 -7.82 -7.67
C GLU A 52 -3.87 -6.43 -7.99
N ASP A 53 -5.20 -6.30 -8.17
CA ASP A 53 -5.89 -5.01 -8.35
C ASP A 53 -6.15 -4.32 -7.00
N ALA A 54 -6.28 -5.09 -5.92
CA ALA A 54 -6.44 -4.59 -4.55
C ALA A 54 -5.12 -4.18 -3.89
N ALA A 55 -3.97 -4.50 -4.52
CA ALA A 55 -2.66 -3.98 -4.14
C ALA A 55 -2.52 -2.53 -4.61
N VAL A 56 -3.39 -1.65 -4.10
CA VAL A 56 -3.23 -0.21 -4.26
C VAL A 56 -2.03 0.22 -3.42
N ASP A 57 -0.96 0.61 -4.12
CA ASP A 57 0.08 1.55 -3.71
C ASP A 57 1.00 1.21 -2.52
N SER A 58 1.77 0.13 -2.63
CA SER A 58 3.10 0.12 -1.98
C SER A 58 4.24 -0.06 -2.99
N THR A 59 4.14 0.63 -4.12
CA THR A 59 5.24 0.82 -5.09
C THR A 59 6.28 1.81 -4.54
N GLN A 60 6.64 1.70 -3.26
CA GLN A 60 7.76 2.45 -2.71
C GLN A 60 9.06 1.82 -3.21
N VAL A 61 9.54 2.31 -4.35
CA VAL A 61 10.85 1.96 -4.87
C VAL A 61 11.89 2.75 -4.08
N ARG A 62 12.71 2.06 -3.28
CA ARG A 62 13.86 2.68 -2.60
C ARG A 62 15.06 2.70 -3.55
N ILE A 63 15.43 3.89 -3.97
CA ILE A 63 16.62 4.13 -4.79
C ILE A 63 17.70 4.74 -3.89
N VAL A 64 18.93 4.23 -3.95
CA VAL A 64 20.10 4.85 -3.32
C VAL A 64 20.94 5.46 -4.44
N ILE A 65 20.98 6.79 -4.49
CA ILE A 65 21.78 7.56 -5.44
C ILE A 65 22.72 8.49 -4.66
N ASN A 66 23.85 8.82 -5.25
CA ASN A 66 24.69 9.90 -4.76
C ASN A 66 24.13 11.22 -5.30
N LEU A 67 23.78 12.13 -4.39
CA LEU A 67 23.42 13.51 -4.71
C LEU A 67 24.56 14.42 -4.26
N ASP A 68 24.82 15.47 -5.03
CA ASP A 68 25.75 16.51 -4.61
C ASP A 68 25.24 17.20 -3.34
N LEU A 69 26.20 17.58 -2.48
CA LEU A 69 25.90 18.08 -1.15
C LEU A 69 25.12 19.40 -1.17
N ASP A 70 25.41 20.25 -2.15
CA ASP A 70 24.73 21.53 -2.36
C ASP A 70 23.26 21.35 -2.79
N VAL A 71 22.98 20.39 -3.68
CA VAL A 71 21.62 20.03 -4.10
C VAL A 71 20.81 19.52 -2.90
N PHE A 72 21.38 18.62 -2.10
CA PHE A 72 20.73 18.14 -0.88
C PHE A 72 20.42 19.28 0.10
N ASN A 73 21.40 20.16 0.34
CA ASN A 73 21.24 21.29 1.25
C ASN A 73 20.20 22.30 0.78
N TYR A 74 20.13 22.55 -0.53
CA TYR A 74 19.11 23.42 -1.13
C TYR A 74 17.69 22.93 -0.80
N PHE A 75 17.37 21.66 -1.08
CA PHE A 75 16.03 21.12 -0.80
C PHE A 75 15.75 21.03 0.70
N LYS A 76 16.76 20.71 1.52
CA LYS A 76 16.63 20.70 2.98
C LYS A 76 16.27 22.08 3.53
N GLN A 77 16.93 23.14 3.05
CA GLN A 77 16.65 24.51 3.47
C GLN A 77 15.27 24.99 2.97
N ARG A 78 14.92 24.65 1.73
CA ARG A 78 13.62 24.98 1.14
C ARG A 78 12.45 24.33 1.88
N ALA A 79 12.60 23.07 2.32
CA ALA A 79 11.61 22.37 3.13
C ALA A 79 11.43 23.01 4.52
N ALA A 80 12.52 23.46 5.15
CA ALA A 80 12.47 24.14 6.44
C ALA A 80 11.70 25.47 6.40
N GLN A 81 11.72 26.16 5.26
CA GLN A 81 11.03 27.45 5.09
C GLN A 81 9.53 27.31 4.81
N ASN A 82 9.12 26.29 4.04
CA ASN A 82 7.75 26.22 3.51
C ASN A 82 6.79 25.35 4.33
N GLN A 83 7.27 24.57 5.32
CA GLN A 83 6.53 23.68 6.24
C GLN A 83 5.51 22.68 5.63
N ALA A 84 5.18 22.80 4.35
CA ALA A 84 4.12 22.06 3.68
C ALA A 84 4.62 20.73 3.08
N GLU A 85 5.89 20.65 2.70
CA GLU A 85 6.45 19.48 2.01
C GLU A 85 7.87 19.15 2.47
N SER A 86 8.15 17.85 2.68
CA SER A 86 9.50 17.36 2.98
C SER A 86 10.44 17.53 1.78
N TYR A 87 11.75 17.55 2.03
CA TYR A 87 12.74 17.67 0.95
C TYR A 87 12.65 16.50 -0.04
N ASP A 88 12.35 15.29 0.43
CA ASP A 88 12.15 14.10 -0.41
C ASP A 88 10.97 14.27 -1.39
N ALA A 89 9.84 14.81 -0.90
CA ALA A 89 8.68 15.07 -1.74
C ALA A 89 8.99 16.10 -2.83
N GLN A 90 9.72 17.17 -2.48
CA GLN A 90 10.13 18.21 -3.42
C GLN A 90 11.09 17.69 -4.51
N ILE A 91 12.05 16.84 -4.12
CA ILE A 91 12.96 16.19 -5.08
C ILE A 91 12.14 15.35 -6.08
N ASN A 92 11.23 14.51 -5.58
CA ASN A 92 10.40 13.67 -6.44
C ASN A 92 9.51 14.47 -7.39
N GLN A 93 8.92 15.57 -6.92
CA GLN A 93 8.12 16.45 -7.76
C GLN A 93 8.96 17.10 -8.87
N THR A 94 10.18 17.53 -8.52
CA THR A 94 11.12 18.12 -9.49
C THR A 94 11.49 17.11 -10.57
N LEU A 95 11.81 15.87 -10.19
CA LEU A 95 12.12 14.80 -11.13
C LEU A 95 10.94 14.49 -12.07
N ARG A 96 9.71 14.46 -11.54
CA ARG A 96 8.50 14.28 -12.36
C ARG A 96 8.31 15.42 -13.37
N ALA A 97 8.53 16.66 -12.97
CA ALA A 97 8.42 17.80 -13.87
C ALA A 97 9.42 17.73 -15.04
N VAL A 98 10.64 17.25 -14.79
CA VAL A 98 11.64 16.99 -15.84
C VAL A 98 11.14 15.92 -16.79
N MET A 99 10.65 14.78 -16.26
CA MET A 99 10.09 13.70 -17.09
C MET A 99 8.95 14.19 -17.99
N GLU A 100 8.01 14.96 -17.43
CA GLU A 100 6.87 15.51 -18.19
C GLU A 100 7.32 16.47 -19.30
N HIS A 101 8.34 17.29 -19.02
CA HIS A 101 8.89 18.22 -19.99
C HIS A 101 9.57 17.47 -21.17
N GLU A 102 10.37 16.45 -20.88
CA GLU A 102 11.02 15.62 -21.89
C GLU A 102 10.01 14.83 -22.74
N GLN A 103 8.95 14.31 -22.12
CA GLN A 103 7.86 13.64 -22.85
C GLN A 103 7.18 14.60 -23.82
N LYS A 104 6.83 15.81 -23.38
CA LYS A 104 6.20 16.83 -24.24
C LYS A 104 7.07 17.18 -25.44
N LEU A 105 8.38 17.36 -25.25
CA LEU A 105 9.32 17.64 -26.34
C LEU A 105 9.41 16.47 -27.34
N THR A 106 9.40 15.24 -26.83
CA THR A 106 9.42 14.04 -27.67
C THR A 106 8.15 13.91 -28.50
N THR A 107 6.99 14.27 -27.95
CA THR A 107 5.73 14.26 -28.71
C THR A 107 5.71 15.35 -29.79
N LEU A 108 6.23 16.54 -29.50
CA LEU A 108 6.29 17.67 -30.45
C LEU A 108 7.30 17.51 -31.58
N SER A 109 8.32 16.66 -31.41
CA SER A 109 9.32 16.39 -32.46
C SER A 109 8.93 15.26 -33.41
N ASN A 110 7.83 14.55 -33.15
CA ASN A 110 7.36 13.41 -33.95
C ASN A 110 6.09 13.74 -34.78
N ASP A 111 5.63 14.99 -34.73
CA ASP A 111 4.60 15.58 -35.63
C ASP A 111 5.27 16.48 -36.68
#